data_AF-A0A7S0TUY3-F1
#
_entry.id   AF-A0A7S0TUY3-F1
#
_cell.length_a   1.000
_cell.length_b   1.000
_cell.length_c   1.000
_cell.angle_alpha   90.00
_cell.angle_beta   90.00
_cell.angle_gamma   90.00
#
_symmetry.space_group_name_H-M   'P 1'
#
loop_
_entity.id
_entity.type
_entity.pdbx_description
1 polymer ?
#
loop_
_entity_poly.entity_id
_entity_poly.type
_entity_poly.pdbx_seq_one_letter_code
_entity_poly.pdbx_strand_id
1 'polypeptide(L)'
;KRFEVGKGRVRLLAFGKASLLMAKGAERKLGTALHQGLVITQPGDEASRYQSQSLLRSKILTGAPGNMPDESAVRAAEEAMQMARESKLGDLLLVLISGGGSALLPLPAEGLALGDKVKTIQALVRQGCSIQQLNTVRKHISASKGGQLAA
;
A
#
# COMPACT_ATOMS: atom_id res chain seq x y z
N LYS A 1 -11.80 20.95 1.89
CA LYS A 1 -12.01 20.80 0.44
C LYS A 1 -13.08 19.73 0.23
N ARG A 2 -14.12 19.98 -0.57
CA ARG A 2 -15.13 18.99 -0.95
C ARG A 2 -14.72 18.41 -2.30
N PHE A 3 -14.70 17.09 -2.42
CA PHE A 3 -14.47 16.39 -3.68
C PHE A 3 -15.82 15.82 -4.12
N GLU A 4 -16.26 16.18 -5.32
CA GLU A 4 -17.43 15.54 -5.91
C GLU A 4 -16.99 14.22 -6.54
N VAL A 5 -17.59 13.14 -6.08
CA VAL A 5 -17.53 11.86 -6.78
C VAL A 5 -18.40 12.02 -8.02
N GLY A 6 -17.77 12.37 -9.15
CA GLY A 6 -18.45 12.56 -10.43
C GLY A 6 -18.94 11.23 -11.04
N LYS A 7 -19.08 11.18 -12.38
CA LYS A 7 -19.43 9.96 -13.12
C LYS A 7 -18.30 8.91 -13.18
N GLY A 8 -17.10 9.24 -12.68
CA GLY A 8 -15.94 8.36 -12.71
C GLY A 8 -15.98 7.27 -11.64
N ARG A 9 -15.00 6.37 -11.70
CA ARG A 9 -14.89 5.25 -10.76
C ARG A 9 -14.26 5.70 -9.46
N VAL A 10 -14.81 5.26 -8.33
CA VAL A 10 -14.16 5.39 -7.03
C VAL A 10 -13.41 4.11 -6.70
N ARG A 11 -12.11 4.22 -6.52
CA ARG A 11 -11.24 3.15 -6.06
C ARG A 11 -10.72 3.43 -4.66
N LEU A 12 -10.48 2.37 -3.90
CA LEU A 12 -9.93 2.43 -2.55
C LEU A 12 -8.61 1.66 -2.50
N LEU A 13 -7.55 2.30 -2.05
CA LEU A 13 -6.29 1.64 -1.70
C LEU A 13 -6.00 1.92 -0.23
N ALA A 14 -6.04 0.90 0.62
CA ALA A 14 -5.69 1.02 2.04
C ALA A 14 -4.45 0.19 2.36
N PHE A 15 -3.47 0.76 3.05
CA PHE A 15 -2.29 0.00 3.49
C PHE A 15 -1.76 0.45 4.85
N GLY A 16 -1.20 -0.52 5.59
CA GLY A 16 -0.70 -0.31 6.95
C GLY A 16 -1.47 -1.11 8.00
N LYS A 17 -1.03 -1.01 9.26
CA LYS A 17 -1.56 -1.77 10.41
C LYS A 17 -3.06 -1.54 10.67
N ALA A 18 -3.57 -0.35 10.38
CA ALA A 18 -4.98 -0.01 10.57
C ALA A 18 -5.82 -0.12 9.29
N SER A 19 -5.24 -0.65 8.20
CA SER A 19 -5.84 -0.61 6.87
C SER A 19 -7.19 -1.32 6.78
N LEU A 20 -7.37 -2.45 7.47
CA LEU A 20 -8.64 -3.20 7.52
C LEU A 20 -9.78 -2.33 8.11
N LEU A 21 -9.54 -1.69 9.25
CA LEU A 21 -10.53 -0.85 9.92
C LEU A 21 -10.79 0.46 9.16
N MET A 22 -9.73 1.07 8.60
CA MET A 22 -9.85 2.25 7.75
C MET A 22 -10.70 1.95 6.50
N ALA A 23 -10.41 0.83 5.83
CA ALA A 23 -11.18 0.35 4.69
C ALA A 23 -12.64 0.11 5.08
N LYS A 24 -12.91 -0.60 6.18
CA LYS A 24 -14.28 -0.83 6.68
C LYS A 24 -15.04 0.48 6.89
N GLY A 25 -14.40 1.48 7.47
CA GLY A 25 -14.97 2.81 7.64
C GLY A 25 -15.31 3.48 6.30
N ALA A 26 -14.37 3.44 5.35
CA ALA A 26 -14.54 4.01 4.03
C ALA A 26 -15.61 3.29 3.21
N GLU A 27 -15.62 1.96 3.18
CA GLU A 27 -16.62 1.16 2.46
C GLU A 27 -18.04 1.46 2.93
N ARG A 28 -18.25 1.62 4.25
CA ARG A 28 -19.57 2.01 4.80
C ARG A 28 -20.04 3.37 4.30
N LYS A 29 -19.12 4.31 4.06
CA LYS A 29 -19.46 5.66 3.58
C LYS A 29 -19.56 5.74 2.07
N LEU A 30 -18.72 5.02 1.34
CA LEU A 30 -18.75 4.95 -0.11
C LEU A 30 -19.94 4.10 -0.61
N GLY A 31 -20.35 3.07 0.14
CA GLY A 31 -21.43 2.19 -0.24
C GLY A 31 -21.25 1.66 -1.66
N THR A 32 -22.30 1.72 -2.46
CA THR A 32 -22.29 1.26 -3.87
C THR A 32 -21.38 2.09 -4.78
N ALA A 33 -20.95 3.30 -4.38
CA ALA A 33 -20.04 4.11 -5.18
C ALA A 33 -18.63 3.51 -5.29
N LEU A 34 -18.22 2.68 -4.33
CA LEU A 34 -16.95 1.95 -4.40
C LEU A 34 -16.98 0.93 -5.55
N HIS A 35 -16.16 1.17 -6.56
CA HIS A 35 -16.01 0.30 -7.73
C HIS A 35 -15.01 -0.84 -7.48
N GLN A 36 -13.88 -0.53 -6.88
CA GLN A 36 -12.80 -1.49 -6.63
C GLN A 36 -12.03 -1.08 -5.39
N GLY A 37 -11.66 -2.04 -4.55
CA GLY A 37 -10.84 -1.78 -3.38
C GLY A 37 -9.73 -2.80 -3.21
N LEU A 38 -8.60 -2.33 -2.70
CA LEU A 38 -7.43 -3.13 -2.34
C LEU A 38 -6.98 -2.73 -0.93
N VAL A 39 -6.82 -3.71 -0.06
CA VAL A 39 -6.31 -3.57 1.29
C VAL A 39 -5.04 -4.40 1.45
N ILE A 40 -3.95 -3.76 1.90
CA ILE A 40 -2.66 -4.40 2.12
C ILE A 40 -2.29 -4.30 3.59
N THR A 41 -2.25 -5.44 4.27
CA THR A 41 -2.03 -5.52 5.71
C THR A 41 -1.01 -6.60 6.07
N GLN A 42 -0.60 -6.65 7.33
CA GLN A 42 0.23 -7.76 7.82
C GLN A 42 -0.61 -9.04 7.95
N PRO A 43 0.00 -10.23 7.75
CA PRO A 43 -0.68 -11.47 8.06
C PRO A 43 -0.99 -11.57 9.57
N GLY A 44 -2.01 -12.35 9.92
CA GLY A 44 -2.44 -12.58 11.29
C GLY A 44 -3.92 -12.89 11.38
N ASP A 45 -4.39 -13.25 12.58
CA ASP A 45 -5.77 -13.72 12.81
C ASP A 45 -6.82 -12.72 12.35
N GLU A 46 -6.57 -11.42 12.53
CA GLU A 46 -7.50 -10.40 12.05
C GLU A 46 -7.61 -10.41 10.52
N ALA A 47 -6.49 -10.42 9.79
CA ALA A 47 -6.51 -10.47 8.33
C ALA A 47 -7.22 -11.75 7.82
N SER A 48 -6.91 -12.89 8.43
CA SER A 48 -7.54 -14.18 8.11
C SER A 48 -9.05 -14.16 8.35
N ARG A 49 -9.50 -13.56 9.47
CA ARG A 49 -10.92 -13.40 9.78
C ARG A 49 -11.64 -12.51 8.77
N TYR A 50 -11.03 -11.39 8.38
CA TYR A 50 -11.60 -10.50 7.37
C TYR A 50 -11.73 -11.18 6.00
N GLN A 51 -10.75 -12.00 5.62
CA GLN A 51 -10.77 -12.76 4.37
C GLN A 51 -11.82 -13.89 4.41
N SER A 52 -11.81 -14.73 5.45
CA SER A 52 -12.70 -15.91 5.53
C SER A 52 -14.17 -15.55 5.67
N GLN A 53 -14.48 -14.46 6.37
CA GLN A 53 -15.85 -13.98 6.56
C GLN A 53 -16.26 -12.92 5.51
N SER A 54 -15.40 -12.62 4.53
CA SER A 54 -15.67 -11.60 3.49
C SER A 54 -16.16 -10.26 4.07
N LEU A 55 -15.48 -9.76 5.12
CA LEU A 55 -15.92 -8.58 5.88
C LEU A 55 -15.69 -7.24 5.16
N LEU A 56 -15.05 -7.27 3.99
CA LEU A 56 -14.80 -6.14 3.12
C LEU A 56 -15.15 -6.52 1.68
N ARG A 57 -15.62 -5.54 0.91
CA ARG A 57 -15.76 -5.66 -0.55
C ARG A 57 -14.42 -5.60 -1.25
N SER A 58 -13.45 -4.93 -0.64
CA SER A 58 -12.08 -4.81 -1.13
C SER A 58 -11.33 -6.14 -1.06
N LYS A 59 -10.49 -6.40 -2.08
CA LYS A 59 -9.52 -7.49 -2.05
C LYS A 59 -8.51 -7.25 -0.91
N ILE A 60 -8.23 -8.28 -0.12
CA ILE A 60 -7.25 -8.20 0.98
C ILE A 60 -6.02 -9.01 0.59
N LEU A 61 -4.87 -8.34 0.59
CA LEU A 61 -3.55 -8.95 0.44
C LEU A 61 -2.77 -8.82 1.74
N THR A 62 -2.00 -9.85 2.04
CA THR A 62 -1.13 -9.89 3.21
C THR A 62 0.32 -10.03 2.81
N GLY A 63 1.20 -9.44 3.62
CA GLY A 63 2.64 -9.52 3.44
C GLY A 63 3.36 -8.80 4.56
N ALA A 64 4.67 -8.77 4.44
CA ALA A 64 5.57 -8.14 5.41
C ALA A 64 5.40 -8.60 6.88
N PRO A 65 5.45 -9.92 7.17
CA PRO A 65 5.39 -10.42 8.54
C PRO A 65 6.50 -9.81 9.40
N GLY A 66 6.19 -9.49 10.66
CA GLY A 66 7.16 -8.84 11.56
C GLY A 66 7.63 -7.46 11.08
N ASN A 67 6.87 -6.80 10.20
CA ASN A 67 7.24 -5.52 9.59
C ASN A 67 8.50 -5.56 8.71
N MET A 68 8.80 -6.72 8.13
CA MET A 68 9.92 -6.92 7.20
C MET A 68 9.41 -7.17 5.78
N PRO A 69 9.87 -6.44 4.75
CA PRO A 69 9.46 -6.68 3.37
C PRO A 69 9.65 -8.14 2.91
N ASP A 70 8.68 -8.66 2.16
CA ASP A 70 8.72 -9.97 1.52
C ASP A 70 8.15 -9.91 0.10
N GLU A 71 8.24 -11.01 -0.64
CA GLU A 71 7.74 -11.10 -2.02
C GLU A 71 6.21 -10.94 -2.10
N SER A 72 5.47 -11.35 -1.06
CA SER A 72 4.03 -11.12 -0.98
C SER A 72 3.68 -9.64 -0.90
N ALA A 73 4.44 -8.86 -0.12
CA ALA A 73 4.29 -7.41 -0.08
C ALA A 73 4.74 -6.75 -1.40
N VAL A 74 5.75 -7.28 -2.10
CA VAL A 74 6.12 -6.79 -3.45
C VAL A 74 4.95 -6.95 -4.42
N ARG A 75 4.36 -8.16 -4.51
CA ARG A 75 3.18 -8.41 -5.35
C ARG A 75 2.01 -7.50 -5.00
N ALA A 76 1.75 -7.30 -3.71
CA ALA A 76 0.72 -6.37 -3.26
C ALA A 76 1.01 -4.92 -3.69
N ALA A 77 2.27 -4.52 -3.68
CA ALA A 77 2.70 -3.21 -4.14
C ALA A 77 2.57 -3.05 -5.66
N GLU A 78 2.84 -4.10 -6.44
CA GLU A 78 2.59 -4.12 -7.90
C GLU A 78 1.10 -3.92 -8.20
N GLU A 79 0.22 -4.63 -7.50
CA GLU A 79 -1.23 -4.46 -7.66
C GLU A 79 -1.70 -3.04 -7.28
N ALA A 80 -1.13 -2.45 -6.22
CA ALA A 80 -1.41 -1.07 -5.84
C ALA A 80 -0.97 -0.07 -6.92
N MET A 81 0.23 -0.25 -7.50
CA MET A 81 0.72 0.59 -8.58
C MET A 81 -0.12 0.42 -9.85
N GLN A 82 -0.54 -0.80 -10.16
CA GLN A 82 -1.42 -1.07 -11.30
C GLN A 82 -2.78 -0.37 -11.12
N MET A 83 -3.39 -0.46 -9.93
CA MET A 83 -4.63 0.26 -9.62
C MET A 83 -4.49 1.78 -9.79
N ALA A 84 -3.36 2.34 -9.38
CA ALA A 84 -3.07 3.76 -9.57
C ALA A 84 -2.97 4.12 -11.06
N ARG A 85 -2.20 3.36 -11.85
CA ARG A 85 -2.01 3.57 -13.29
C ARG A 85 -3.29 3.42 -14.11
N GLU A 86 -4.20 2.53 -13.69
CA GLU A 86 -5.49 2.32 -14.36
C GLU A 86 -6.54 3.39 -14.04
N SER A 87 -6.25 4.31 -13.12
CA SER A 87 -7.14 5.42 -12.79
C SER A 87 -7.09 6.47 -13.89
N LYS A 88 -8.26 6.86 -14.40
CA LYS A 88 -8.40 7.80 -15.52
C LYS A 88 -8.81 9.19 -15.02
N LEU A 89 -8.75 10.17 -15.92
CA LEU A 89 -9.29 11.50 -15.63
C LEU A 89 -10.77 11.40 -15.21
N GLY A 90 -11.09 11.96 -14.05
CA GLY A 90 -12.43 11.91 -13.45
C GLY A 90 -12.65 10.75 -12.48
N ASP A 91 -11.76 9.77 -12.42
CA ASP A 91 -11.75 8.76 -11.36
C ASP A 91 -11.22 9.35 -10.05
N LEU A 92 -11.62 8.74 -8.93
CA LEU A 92 -11.11 9.06 -7.59
C LEU A 92 -10.42 7.83 -7.02
N LEU A 93 -9.11 7.91 -6.74
CA LEU A 93 -8.40 6.93 -5.95
C LEU A 93 -8.23 7.44 -4.51
N LEU A 94 -9.00 6.89 -3.58
CA LEU A 94 -8.87 7.16 -2.15
C LEU A 94 -7.76 6.30 -1.56
N VAL A 95 -6.66 6.94 -1.14
CA VAL A 95 -5.52 6.25 -0.52
C VAL A 95 -5.56 6.43 1.01
N LEU A 96 -5.67 5.33 1.75
CA LEU A 96 -5.72 5.28 3.22
C LEU A 96 -4.42 4.70 3.77
N ILE A 97 -3.67 5.52 4.52
CA ILE A 97 -2.31 5.18 4.96
C ILE A 97 -2.26 5.13 6.49
N SER A 98 -1.65 4.08 7.01
CA SER A 98 -1.29 3.98 8.44
C SER A 98 0.12 3.42 8.62
N GLY A 99 0.58 3.26 9.87
CA GLY A 99 1.92 2.75 10.18
C GLY A 99 2.21 1.39 9.54
N GLY A 100 3.47 1.14 9.17
CA GLY A 100 3.90 -0.12 8.52
C GLY A 100 3.89 -0.10 6.99
N GLY A 101 3.35 0.95 6.35
CA GLY A 101 3.31 1.05 4.88
C GLY A 101 4.67 0.94 4.18
N SER A 102 5.74 1.29 4.89
CA SER A 102 7.12 1.10 4.46
C SER A 102 7.48 -0.33 4.06
N ALA A 103 7.01 -1.31 4.85
CA ALA A 103 7.25 -2.73 4.61
C ALA A 103 6.16 -3.36 3.72
N LEU A 104 4.94 -2.83 3.78
CA LEU A 104 3.78 -3.33 3.03
C LEU A 104 3.71 -2.85 1.57
N LEU A 105 4.43 -1.79 1.19
CA LEU A 105 4.59 -1.36 -0.20
C LEU A 105 6.07 -1.31 -0.63
N PRO A 106 6.83 -2.42 -0.60
CA PRO A 106 8.28 -2.39 -0.75
C PRO A 106 8.79 -2.39 -2.20
N LEU A 107 7.95 -2.13 -3.20
CA LEU A 107 8.28 -2.26 -4.63
C LEU A 107 9.67 -1.69 -4.99
N PRO A 108 10.66 -2.53 -5.34
CA PRO A 108 11.98 -2.09 -5.79
C PRO A 108 11.92 -1.20 -7.03
N ALA A 109 12.97 -0.42 -7.27
CA ALA A 109 13.13 0.25 -8.57
C ALA A 109 13.38 -0.79 -9.67
N GLU A 110 13.16 -0.41 -10.93
CA GLU A 110 13.45 -1.27 -12.08
C GLU A 110 14.91 -1.75 -12.05
N GLY A 111 15.12 -3.04 -12.35
CA GLY A 111 16.44 -3.68 -12.32
C GLY A 111 16.98 -4.00 -10.92
N LEU A 112 16.26 -3.69 -9.85
CA LEU A 112 16.69 -3.96 -8.47
C LEU A 112 15.91 -5.12 -7.85
N ALA A 113 16.62 -6.11 -7.31
CA ALA A 113 16.00 -7.18 -6.53
C ALA A 113 15.56 -6.69 -5.12
N LEU A 114 14.50 -7.29 -4.57
CA LEU A 114 14.06 -6.99 -3.20
C LEU A 114 15.17 -7.22 -2.18
N GLY A 115 15.94 -8.31 -2.33
CA GLY A 115 17.06 -8.62 -1.45
C GLY A 115 18.11 -7.51 -1.38
N ASP A 116 18.46 -6.92 -2.51
CA ASP A 116 19.47 -5.86 -2.57
C ASP A 116 18.96 -4.56 -1.94
N LYS A 117 17.68 -4.25 -2.16
CA LYS A 117 17.00 -3.15 -1.47
C LYS A 117 17.03 -3.33 0.05
N VAL A 118 16.70 -4.52 0.55
CA VAL A 118 16.71 -4.81 2.00
C VAL A 118 18.13 -4.71 2.56
N LYS A 119 19.13 -5.32 1.91
CA LYS A 119 20.54 -5.26 2.32
C LYS A 119 21.04 -3.81 2.39
N THR A 120 20.73 -3.00 1.38
CA THR A 120 21.09 -1.58 1.33
C THR A 120 20.50 -0.82 2.52
N ILE A 121 19.21 -1.00 2.79
CA ILE A 121 18.52 -0.35 3.92
C ILE A 121 19.14 -0.80 5.26
N GLN A 122 19.39 -2.09 5.44
CA GLN A 122 20.02 -2.62 6.66
C GLN A 122 21.45 -2.12 6.86
N ALA A 123 22.23 -1.95 5.79
CA ALA A 123 23.56 -1.37 5.87
C ALA A 123 23.51 0.08 6.37
N LEU A 124 22.61 0.91 5.83
CA LEU A 124 22.43 2.30 6.28
C LEU A 124 21.96 2.41 7.73
N VAL A 125 21.04 1.54 8.15
CA VAL A 125 20.58 1.50 9.56
C VAL A 125 21.74 1.14 10.49
N ARG A 126 22.57 0.15 10.14
CA ARG A 126 23.75 -0.24 10.94
C ARG A 126 24.79 0.87 11.06
N GLN A 127 24.85 1.78 10.08
CA GLN A 127 25.74 2.95 10.11
C GLN A 127 25.15 4.14 10.87
N GLY A 128 23.98 3.99 11.50
CA GLY A 128 23.37 5.06 12.28
C GLY A 128 22.81 6.21 11.43
N CYS A 129 22.52 5.97 10.14
CA CYS A 129 21.90 6.99 9.29
C CYS A 129 20.61 7.52 9.93
N SER A 130 20.44 8.84 9.91
CA SER A 130 19.21 9.50 10.32
C SER A 130 18.01 9.01 9.50
N ILE A 131 16.80 9.17 10.04
CA ILE A 131 15.57 8.80 9.32
C ILE A 131 15.42 9.56 8.00
N GLN A 132 15.90 10.80 7.94
CA GLN A 132 15.91 11.62 6.72
C GLN A 132 16.84 11.02 5.67
N GLN A 133 18.09 10.70 6.02
CA GLN A 133 19.05 10.06 5.12
C GLN A 133 18.53 8.71 4.62
N LEU A 134 17.99 7.90 5.53
CA LEU A 134 17.41 6.61 5.20
C LEU A 134 16.26 6.77 4.20
N ASN A 135 15.34 7.70 4.44
CA ASN A 135 14.22 7.95 3.55
C ASN A 135 14.63 8.56 2.21
N THR A 136 15.71 9.35 2.17
CA THR A 136 16.29 9.83 0.91
C THR A 136 16.68 8.66 0.03
N VAL A 137 17.49 7.72 0.53
CA VAL A 137 17.88 6.53 -0.25
C VAL A 137 16.66 5.68 -0.61
N ARG A 138 15.79 5.38 0.36
CA ARG A 138 14.62 4.52 0.17
C ARG A 138 13.66 5.02 -0.92
N LYS A 139 13.55 6.32 -1.13
CA LYS A 139 12.75 6.88 -2.23
C LYS A 139 13.37 6.64 -3.60
N HIS A 140 14.70 6.71 -3.71
CA HIS A 140 15.40 6.53 -4.99
C HIS A 140 15.51 5.06 -5.43
N ILE A 141 15.44 4.12 -4.49
CA ILE A 141 15.49 2.67 -4.76
C ILE A 141 14.10 2.00 -4.73
N SER A 142 13.03 2.74 -5.02
CA SER A 142 11.65 2.25 -4.93
C SER A 142 10.80 2.76 -6.08
N ALA A 143 10.04 1.86 -6.70
CA ALA A 143 9.07 2.22 -7.76
C ALA A 143 7.71 2.71 -7.23
N SER A 144 7.53 2.84 -5.90
CA SER A 144 6.25 3.18 -5.26
C SER A 144 6.34 4.33 -4.24
N LYS A 145 7.55 4.78 -3.91
CA LYS A 145 7.79 5.81 -2.88
C LYS A 145 8.20 7.12 -3.54
N GLY A 146 8.28 8.18 -2.73
CA GLY A 146 8.76 9.48 -3.21
C GLY A 146 7.79 10.15 -4.19
N GLY A 147 6.49 9.91 -4.04
CA GLY A 147 5.46 10.46 -4.94
C GLY A 147 5.10 9.56 -6.11
N GLN A 148 5.86 8.49 -6.36
CA GLN A 148 5.66 7.64 -7.56
C GLN A 148 4.31 6.93 -7.61
N LEU A 149 3.67 6.65 -6.47
CA LEU A 149 2.29 6.12 -6.44
C LEU A 149 1.27 7.10 -7.06
N ALA A 150 1.55 8.40 -7.01
CA ALA A 150 0.67 9.46 -7.51
C ALA A 150 1.17 10.08 -8.83
N ALA A 151 2.27 9.59 -9.38
CA ALA A 151 2.91 10.10 -10.59
C ALA A 151 2.28 9.51 -11.87
#